data_AF-A0A970BN53-F1
#
_entry.id   AF-A0A970BN53-F1
#
_cell.length_a   1.000
_cell.length_b   1.000
_cell.length_c   1.000
_cell.angle_alpha   90.00
_cell.angle_beta   90.00
_cell.angle_gamma   90.00
#
_symmetry.space_group_name_H-M   'P 1'
#
loop_
_entity.id
_entity.type
_entity.pdbx_description
1 polymer ?
#
loop_
_entity_poly.entity_id
_entity_poly.type
_entity_poly.pdbx_seq_one_letter_code
_entity_poly.pdbx_strand_id
1 'polypeptide(L)'
;INISALLTGLGVYDHLAQWAGGGTIIPVTGFANTLTSAAIEHRSEGYVLGVGGNMFKIAGPVITFGVFSAFVIAILKIAIQELGGI
;
A
#
# COMPACT_ATOMS: atom_id res chain seq x y z
N ILE A 1 0.09 9.96 1.36
CA ILE A 1 -0.73 9.04 2.18
C ILE A 1 -1.94 9.77 2.78
N ASN A 2 -1.76 10.75 3.68
CA ASN A 2 -2.90 11.44 4.30
C ASN A 2 -3.78 12.19 3.29
N ILE A 3 -3.17 12.84 2.31
CA ILE A 3 -3.87 13.56 1.24
C ILE A 3 -4.62 12.58 0.31
N SER A 4 -4.04 11.42 0.00
CA SER A 4 -4.72 10.41 -0.82
C SER A 4 -5.92 9.84 -0.08
N ALA A 5 -5.78 9.45 1.20
CA ALA A 5 -6.88 8.93 2.01
C ALA A 5 -8.03 9.93 2.17
N LEU A 6 -7.73 11.23 2.36
CA LEU A 6 -8.72 12.30 2.38
C LEU A 6 -9.45 12.43 1.04
N LEU A 7 -8.70 12.47 -0.07
CA LEU A 7 -9.29 12.56 -1.40
C LEU A 7 -10.09 11.31 -1.78
N THR A 8 -9.72 10.12 -1.29
CA THR A 8 -10.46 8.87 -1.46
C THR A 8 -11.78 8.93 -0.72
N GLY A 9 -11.75 9.36 0.55
CA GLY A 9 -12.96 9.55 1.34
C GLY A 9 -13.90 10.63 0.80
N LEU A 10 -13.37 11.61 0.06
CA LEU A 10 -14.13 12.65 -0.62
C LEU A 10 -14.59 12.25 -2.03
N GLY A 11 -14.21 11.07 -2.54
CA GLY A 11 -14.58 10.57 -3.87
C GLY A 11 -13.88 11.27 -5.06
N VAL A 12 -12.92 12.15 -4.79
CA VAL A 12 -12.21 12.94 -5.83
C VAL A 12 -10.91 12.24 -6.26
N TYR A 13 -10.41 11.29 -5.45
CA TYR A 13 -9.14 10.61 -5.73
C TYR A 13 -9.16 9.82 -7.04
N ASP A 14 -10.25 9.10 -7.36
CA ASP A 14 -10.30 8.28 -8.57
C ASP A 14 -10.28 9.13 -9.85
N HIS A 15 -10.85 10.34 -9.80
CA HIS A 15 -10.82 11.29 -10.92
C HIS A 15 -9.46 11.97 -11.09
N LEU A 16 -8.81 12.31 -9.96
CA LEU A 16 -7.44 12.84 -9.96
C LEU A 16 -6.42 11.77 -10.37
N ALA A 17 -6.61 10.51 -9.97
CA ALA A 17 -5.76 9.39 -10.36
C ALA A 17 -5.86 9.08 -11.86
N GLN A 18 -7.07 9.22 -12.44
CA GLN A 18 -7.25 9.12 -13.89
C GLN A 18 -6.58 10.28 -14.65
N TRP A 19 -6.66 11.51 -14.13
CA TRP A 19 -6.11 12.70 -14.79
C TRP A 19 -4.59 12.82 -14.66
N ALA A 20 -4.04 12.47 -13.49
CA ALA A 20 -2.61 12.59 -13.21
C ALA A 20 -1.76 11.44 -13.80
N GLY A 21 -2.39 10.47 -14.48
CA GLY A 21 -1.73 9.32 -15.08
C GLY A 21 -1.05 8.40 -14.05
N GLY A 22 -0.55 7.25 -14.52
CA GLY A 22 -0.03 6.15 -13.69
C GLY A 22 1.06 6.50 -12.66
N GLY A 23 1.60 7.72 -12.69
CA GLY A 23 2.52 8.27 -11.70
C GLY A 23 1.88 8.69 -10.37
N THR A 24 0.56 8.87 -10.25
CA THR A 24 -0.09 9.06 -8.93
C THR A 24 -0.54 7.75 -8.28
N ILE A 25 -0.50 6.66 -9.05
CA ILE A 25 -0.69 5.26 -8.65
C ILE A 25 0.63 4.68 -8.07
N ILE A 26 1.69 5.50 -7.95
CA ILE A 26 2.96 5.11 -7.29
C ILE A 26 2.65 4.34 -5.99
N PRO A 27 3.39 3.25 -5.71
CA PRO A 27 2.99 2.14 -4.84
C PRO A 27 2.29 2.52 -3.53
N VAL A 28 2.72 3.63 -2.90
CA VAL A 28 2.26 4.03 -1.57
C VAL A 28 0.94 4.82 -1.59
N THR A 29 0.67 5.63 -2.61
CA THR A 29 -0.57 6.42 -2.72
C THR A 29 -1.72 5.58 -3.26
N GLY A 30 -1.44 4.72 -4.25
CA GLY A 30 -2.42 3.73 -4.74
C GLY A 30 -2.83 2.72 -3.66
N PHE A 31 -1.86 2.25 -2.86
CA PHE A 31 -2.14 1.36 -1.71
C PHE A 31 -2.99 2.05 -0.63
N ALA A 32 -2.75 3.33 -0.35
CA ALA A 32 -3.58 4.09 0.60
C ALA A 32 -5.02 4.26 0.10
N ASN A 33 -5.24 4.44 -1.22
CA ASN A 33 -6.57 4.50 -1.82
C ASN A 33 -7.32 3.18 -1.62
N THR A 34 -6.71 2.05 -2.01
CA THR A 34 -7.36 0.74 -1.92
C THR A 34 -7.72 0.35 -0.48
N LEU A 35 -6.85 0.68 0.49
CA LEU A 35 -7.16 0.48 1.90
C LEU A 35 -8.30 1.37 2.40
N THR A 36 -8.31 2.65 2.00
CA THR A 36 -9.34 3.60 2.42
C THR A 36 -10.69 3.27 1.79
N SER A 37 -10.73 2.89 0.51
CA SER A 37 -11.93 2.43 -0.17
C SER A 37 -12.48 1.15 0.48
N ALA A 38 -11.62 0.17 0.78
CA ALA A 38 -12.05 -1.04 1.50
C ALA A 38 -12.62 -0.73 2.89
N ALA A 39 -12.05 0.25 3.59
CA ALA A 39 -12.53 0.71 4.89
C ALA A 39 -13.90 1.40 4.83
N ILE A 40 -14.18 2.15 3.76
CA ILE A 40 -15.45 2.82 3.54
C ILE A 40 -16.53 1.81 3.15
N GLU A 41 -16.21 0.91 2.22
CA GLU A 41 -17.15 -0.07 1.67
C GLU A 41 -17.60 -1.11 2.71
N HIS A 42 -16.66 -1.60 3.52
CA HIS A 42 -16.94 -2.62 4.54
C HIS A 42 -17.19 -2.01 5.93
N ARG A 43 -17.50 -0.70 6.00
CA ARG A 43 -17.83 -0.02 7.27
C ARG A 43 -19.10 -0.59 7.92
N SER A 44 -20.07 -0.99 7.11
CA SER A 44 -21.35 -1.57 7.56
C SER A 44 -21.18 -2.93 8.25
N GLU A 45 -20.09 -3.63 7.96
CA GLU A 45 -19.75 -4.94 8.53
C GLU A 45 -19.04 -4.84 9.90
N GLY A 46 -18.85 -3.62 10.42
CA GLY A 46 -18.24 -3.34 11.71
C GLY A 46 -16.71 -3.19 11.66
N TYR A 47 -16.14 -2.59 12.71
CA TYR A 47 -14.74 -2.14 12.69
C TYR A 47 -13.70 -3.27 12.70
N VAL A 48 -13.97 -4.38 13.38
CA VAL A 48 -12.98 -5.46 13.56
C VAL A 48 -13.06 -6.47 12.42
N LEU A 49 -14.25 -7.06 12.21
CA LEU A 49 -14.45 -8.12 11.21
C LEU A 49 -14.59 -7.56 9.79
N GLY A 50 -15.26 -6.42 9.63
CA GLY A 50 -15.48 -5.74 8.35
C GLY A 50 -14.28 -4.90 7.91
N VAL A 51 -14.09 -3.76 8.55
CA VAL A 51 -13.04 -2.79 8.19
C VAL A 51 -11.64 -3.38 8.38
N GLY A 52 -11.32 -3.83 9.59
CA GLY A 52 -10.00 -4.38 9.91
C GLY A 52 -9.66 -5.63 9.10
N GLY A 53 -10.60 -6.58 9.03
CA GLY A 53 -10.42 -7.83 8.28
C GLY A 53 -10.17 -7.63 6.79
N ASN A 54 -10.96 -6.78 6.13
CA ASN A 54 -10.82 -6.57 4.69
C ASN A 54 -9.62 -5.67 4.34
N MET A 55 -9.30 -4.68 5.17
CA MET A 55 -8.04 -3.93 5.03
C MET A 55 -6.82 -4.84 5.17
N PHE A 56 -6.83 -5.78 6.12
CA PHE A 56 -5.71 -6.70 6.33
C PHE A 56 -5.53 -7.70 5.19
N LYS A 57 -6.60 -8.18 4.56
CA LYS A 57 -6.50 -9.04 3.36
C LYS A 57 -5.74 -8.36 2.23
N ILE A 58 -5.91 -7.05 2.07
CA ILE A 58 -5.21 -6.26 1.05
C ILE A 58 -3.78 -5.94 1.50
N ALA A 59 -3.59 -5.54 2.76
CA ALA A 59 -2.28 -5.16 3.31
C ALA A 59 -1.32 -6.35 3.51
N GLY A 60 -1.84 -7.53 3.88
CA GLY A 60 -1.05 -8.70 4.27
C GLY A 60 -0.06 -9.17 3.19
N PRO A 61 -0.50 -9.38 1.93
CA PRO A 61 0.40 -9.73 0.84
C PRO A 61 1.48 -8.67 0.61
N VAL A 62 1.10 -7.38 0.62
CA VAL A 62 2.02 -6.26 0.36
C VAL A 62 3.13 -6.20 1.42
N ILE A 63 2.77 -6.35 2.68
CA ILE A 63 3.76 -6.36 3.78
C ILE A 63 4.65 -7.59 3.67
N THR A 64 4.08 -8.77 3.40
CA THR A 64 4.85 -10.02 3.31
C THR A 64 5.89 -9.95 2.19
N PHE A 65 5.49 -9.60 0.97
CA PHE A 65 6.41 -9.51 -0.16
C PHE A 65 7.36 -8.30 -0.05
N GLY A 66 6.90 -7.18 0.51
CA GLY A 66 7.72 -6.00 0.72
C GLY A 66 8.86 -6.26 1.72
N VAL A 67 8.55 -6.82 2.88
CA VAL A 67 9.56 -7.15 3.90
C VAL A 67 10.47 -8.29 3.42
N PHE A 68 9.90 -9.31 2.78
CA PHE A 68 10.69 -10.44 2.29
C PHE A 68 11.67 -10.02 1.18
N SER A 69 11.23 -9.21 0.21
CA SER A 69 12.12 -8.70 -0.83
C SER A 69 13.21 -7.78 -0.26
N ALA A 70 12.87 -6.90 0.69
CA ALA A 70 13.85 -6.06 1.39
C ALA A 70 14.89 -6.90 2.14
N PHE A 71 14.47 -7.98 2.79
CA PHE A 71 15.35 -8.92 3.47
C PHE A 71 16.32 -9.61 2.51
N VAL A 72 15.83 -10.11 1.37
CA VAL A 72 16.67 -10.75 0.35
C VAL A 72 17.69 -9.76 -0.22
N ILE A 73 17.26 -8.53 -0.56
CA ILE A 73 18.17 -7.49 -1.07
C ILE A 73 19.20 -7.10 0.00
N ALA A 74 18.81 -7.02 1.27
CA ALA A 74 19.73 -6.71 2.36
C ALA A 74 20.81 -7.80 2.51
N ILE A 75 20.44 -9.08 2.44
CA ILE A 75 21.40 -10.19 2.46
C ILE A 75 22.36 -10.10 1.28
N LEU A 76 21.83 -9.90 0.07
CA LEU A 76 22.66 -9.77 -1.13
C LEU A 76 23.62 -8.59 -1.01
N LYS A 77 23.15 -7.44 -0.52
CA LYS A 77 23.99 -6.26 -0.31
C LYS A 77 25.13 -6.56 0.66
N ILE A 78 24.84 -7.17 1.81
CA ILE A 78 25.85 -7.53 2.80
C ILE A 78 26.86 -8.51 2.20
N ALA A 79 26.39 -9.56 1.51
CA ALA A 79 27.25 -10.54 0.88
C ALA A 79 28.17 -9.93 -0.20
N ILE A 80 27.70 -8.93 -0.95
CA ILE A 80 28.49 -8.20 -1.95
C ILE A 80 29.55 -7.31 -1.27
N GLN A 81 29.19 -6.64 -0.16
CA GLN A 81 30.14 -5.83 0.61
C GLN A 81 31.28 -6.67 1.21
N GLU A 82 30.97 -7.85 1.74
CA GLU A 82 31.97 -8.78 2.28
C GLU A 82 32.91 -9.35 1.20
N LEU A 83 32.48 -9.40 -0.07
CA LEU A 83 33.30 -9.85 -1.21
C LEU A 83 34.22 -8.76 -1.80
N GLY A 84 34.25 -7.56 -1.20
CA GLY A 84 35.03 -6.42 -1.70
C GLY A 84 34.36 -5.63 -2.82
N GLY A 85 33.05 -5.82 -3.03
CA GLY A 85 32.24 -4.88 -3.81
C GLY A 85 32.06 -3.57 -3.04
N ILE A 86 32.20 -2.45 -3.75
CA ILE A 86 32.16 -1.07 -3.20
C ILE A 86 30.96 -0.86 -2.26
#